data_AF-A0A942DJD2-F1
#
_entry.id   AF-A0A942DJD2-F1
#
_cell.length_a   1.000
_cell.length_b   1.000
_cell.length_c   1.000
_cell.angle_alpha   90.00
_cell.angle_beta   90.00
_cell.angle_gamma   90.00
#
_symmetry.space_group_name_H-M   'P 1'
#
loop_
_entity.id
_entity.type
_entity.pdbx_description
1 polymer ?
#
loop_
_entity_poly.entity_id
_entity_poly.type
_entity_poly.pdbx_seq_one_letter_code
_entity_poly.pdbx_strand_id
1 'polypeptide(L)'
;MLRIPDDWKPQTLDEESKRAYFFLHMVGAQCMSDLEKVLEDSPRAASSIKTDDVFHCVKLLVCISTYLSVLEQSDDRPFPWLNDWCLQVLTQLDEMIPEPPVRNLTELLGGFDTDGIIKYATERVCQILTLRRREFQDVLWDMVEAEHDFRNEILVMALSESIETLHEHAALFP
;
A
#
# COMPACT_ATOMS: atom_id res chain seq x y z
N MET A 1 16.37 -1.92 9.15
CA MET A 1 14.92 -2.21 9.19
C MET A 1 14.58 -2.72 10.59
N LEU A 2 13.57 -2.12 11.23
CA LEU A 2 13.04 -2.61 12.51
C LEU A 2 12.28 -3.92 12.24
N ARG A 3 12.61 -4.99 12.98
CA ARG A 3 11.95 -6.29 12.81
C ARG A 3 10.70 -6.36 13.68
N ILE A 4 9.63 -6.92 13.13
CA ILE A 4 8.40 -7.26 13.86
C ILE A 4 8.63 -8.52 14.70
N PRO A 5 8.53 -8.46 16.03
CA PRO A 5 8.55 -9.63 16.90
C PRO A 5 7.14 -10.27 17.03
N ASP A 6 7.10 -11.55 17.41
CA ASP A 6 5.85 -12.33 17.48
C ASP A 6 4.84 -11.82 18.52
N ASP A 7 5.29 -11.09 19.54
CA ASP A 7 4.45 -10.51 20.60
C ASP A 7 3.65 -9.29 20.13
N TRP A 8 3.97 -8.74 18.95
CA TRP A 8 3.18 -7.68 18.31
C TRP A 8 1.97 -8.22 17.52
N LYS A 9 1.80 -9.54 17.46
CA LYS A 9 0.60 -10.12 16.85
C LYS A 9 -0.65 -9.64 17.60
N PRO A 10 -1.63 -9.03 16.92
CA PRO A 10 -2.89 -8.64 17.54
C PRO A 10 -3.60 -9.87 18.15
N GLN A 11 -4.27 -9.69 19.29
CA GLN A 11 -4.79 -10.82 20.06
C GLN A 11 -6.27 -11.09 19.77
N THR A 12 -6.98 -10.12 19.21
CA THR A 12 -8.42 -10.20 18.92
C THR A 12 -8.75 -9.70 17.51
N LEU A 13 -9.86 -10.19 16.94
CA LEU A 13 -10.35 -9.78 15.61
C LEU A 13 -10.64 -8.26 15.52
N ASP A 14 -11.05 -7.64 16.62
CA ASP A 14 -11.31 -6.19 16.68
C ASP A 14 -9.99 -5.39 16.61
N GLU A 15 -8.96 -5.83 17.33
CA GLU A 15 -7.62 -5.24 17.23
C GLU A 15 -7.03 -5.45 15.84
N GLU A 16 -7.14 -6.66 15.27
CA GLU A 16 -6.69 -6.97 13.91
C GLU A 16 -7.31 -6.00 12.90
N SER A 17 -8.63 -5.81 12.96
CA SER A 17 -9.37 -4.93 12.04
C SER A 17 -9.00 -3.45 12.20
N LYS A 18 -8.93 -2.93 13.44
CA LYS A 18 -8.60 -1.52 13.67
C LYS A 18 -7.17 -1.17 13.26
N ARG A 19 -6.21 -2.06 13.55
CA ARG A 19 -4.82 -1.90 13.13
C ARG A 19 -4.68 -1.99 11.61
N ALA A 20 -5.43 -2.90 10.98
CA ALA A 20 -5.52 -2.98 9.52
C ALA A 20 -6.06 -1.68 8.90
N TYR A 21 -7.16 -1.13 9.42
CA TYR A 21 -7.70 0.14 8.95
C TYR A 21 -6.73 1.30 9.12
N PHE A 22 -6.06 1.39 10.27
CA PHE A 22 -5.02 2.39 10.50
C PHE A 22 -3.92 2.28 9.44
N PHE A 23 -3.38 1.07 9.24
CA PHE A 23 -2.33 0.82 8.27
C PHE A 23 -2.75 1.22 6.85
N LEU A 24 -3.93 0.76 6.40
CA LEU A 24 -4.49 1.11 5.08
C LEU A 24 -4.71 2.60 4.90
N HIS A 25 -5.19 3.28 5.94
CA HIS A 25 -5.44 4.72 5.90
C HIS A 25 -4.14 5.51 5.70
N MET A 26 -3.12 5.20 6.50
CA MET A 26 -1.81 5.86 6.42
C MET A 26 -1.11 5.61 5.08
N VAL A 27 -1.12 4.36 4.60
CA VAL A 27 -0.58 4.02 3.27
C VAL A 27 -1.38 4.71 2.17
N GLY A 28 -2.72 4.72 2.26
CA GLY A 28 -3.59 5.37 1.30
C GLY A 28 -3.36 6.87 1.18
N ALA A 29 -3.16 7.57 2.31
CA ALA A 29 -2.84 8.99 2.33
C ALA A 29 -1.51 9.28 1.62
N GLN A 30 -0.49 8.47 1.88
CA GLN A 30 0.82 8.61 1.21
C GLN A 30 0.71 8.34 -0.30
N CYS A 31 0.10 7.22 -0.69
CA CYS A 31 -0.12 6.86 -2.10
C CYS A 31 -0.89 7.96 -2.86
N MET A 32 -1.89 8.58 -2.23
CA MET A 32 -2.63 9.69 -2.82
C MET A 32 -1.75 10.92 -3.02
N SER A 33 -1.01 11.34 -1.98
CA SER A 33 -0.10 12.49 -2.08
C SER A 33 0.96 12.32 -3.15
N ASP A 34 1.49 11.10 -3.28
CA ASP A 34 2.50 10.77 -4.27
C ASP A 34 1.91 10.73 -5.68
N LEU A 35 0.71 10.18 -5.84
CA LEU A 35 0.02 10.21 -7.12
C LEU A 35 -0.33 11.65 -7.55
N GLU A 36 -0.75 12.50 -6.62
CA GLU A 36 -1.02 13.92 -6.88
C GLU A 36 0.21 14.63 -7.45
N LYS A 37 1.40 14.42 -6.89
CA LYS A 37 2.66 15.00 -7.43
C LYS A 37 2.92 14.55 -8.87
N VAL A 38 2.77 13.26 -9.16
CA VAL A 38 2.96 12.72 -10.52
C VAL A 38 1.95 13.33 -11.49
N LEU A 39 0.72 13.57 -11.03
CA LEU A 39 -0.32 14.19 -11.84
C LEU A 39 -0.10 15.69 -12.06
N GLU A 40 0.42 16.42 -11.06
CA GLU A 40 0.78 17.84 -11.17
C GLU A 40 1.91 18.08 -12.16
N ASP A 41 2.93 17.22 -12.14
CA ASP A 41 4.06 17.26 -13.08
C ASP A 41 3.68 16.73 -14.48
N SER A 42 2.46 16.20 -14.64
CA SER A 42 1.98 15.73 -15.92
C SER A 42 1.66 16.90 -16.86
N PRO A 43 2.15 16.88 -18.12
CA PRO A 43 1.80 17.89 -19.12
C PRO A 43 0.33 17.80 -19.56
N ARG A 44 -0.42 16.80 -19.09
CA ARG A 44 -1.86 16.69 -19.33
C ARG A 44 -2.59 17.47 -18.26
N ALA A 45 -3.61 18.23 -18.69
CA ALA A 45 -4.52 18.85 -17.74
C ALA A 45 -5.15 17.78 -16.84
N ALA A 46 -5.10 17.98 -15.51
CA ALA A 46 -5.70 17.10 -14.51
C ALA A 46 -7.18 16.80 -14.81
N SER A 47 -7.90 17.75 -15.44
CA SER A 47 -9.28 17.59 -15.89
C SER A 47 -9.51 16.52 -16.97
N SER A 48 -8.44 15.98 -17.58
CA SER A 48 -8.50 14.92 -18.59
C SER A 48 -8.36 13.51 -18.03
N ILE A 49 -8.14 13.39 -16.71
CA ILE A 49 -8.00 12.12 -15.99
C ILE A 49 -9.28 11.90 -15.20
N LYS A 50 -9.88 10.72 -15.32
CA LYS A 50 -11.10 10.41 -14.59
C LYS A 50 -10.75 10.17 -13.14
N THR A 51 -11.56 10.71 -12.23
CA THR A 51 -11.39 10.50 -10.78
C THR A 51 -11.37 9.00 -10.44
N ASP A 52 -12.20 8.20 -11.10
CA ASP A 52 -12.22 6.73 -10.90
C ASP A 52 -10.88 6.08 -11.25
N ASP A 53 -10.18 6.55 -12.29
CA ASP A 53 -8.87 6.01 -12.69
C ASP A 53 -7.81 6.33 -11.63
N VAL A 54 -7.90 7.52 -11.00
CA VAL A 54 -7.05 7.90 -9.86
C VAL A 54 -7.32 6.99 -8.67
N PHE A 55 -8.58 6.78 -8.30
CA PHE A 55 -8.95 5.89 -7.20
C PHE A 55 -8.49 4.44 -7.43
N HIS A 56 -8.61 3.93 -8.65
CA HIS A 56 -8.08 2.61 -8.99
C HIS A 56 -6.56 2.53 -8.84
N CYS A 57 -5.82 3.58 -9.20
CA CYS A 57 -4.37 3.63 -9.02
C CYS A 57 -3.99 3.69 -7.55
N VAL A 58 -4.68 4.51 -6.74
CA VAL A 58 -4.45 4.58 -5.29
C VAL A 58 -4.73 3.22 -4.66
N LYS A 59 -5.85 2.56 -4.99
CA LYS A 59 -6.14 1.19 -4.49
C LYS A 59 -5.02 0.23 -4.85
N LEU A 60 -4.55 0.24 -6.10
CA LEU A 60 -3.47 -0.62 -6.58
C LEU A 60 -2.17 -0.38 -5.80
N LEU A 61 -1.80 0.88 -5.59
CA LEU A 61 -0.61 1.26 -4.82
C LEU A 61 -0.74 0.81 -3.36
N VAL A 62 -1.88 1.02 -2.71
CA VAL A 62 -2.12 0.55 -1.32
C VAL A 62 -1.95 -0.96 -1.21
N CYS A 63 -2.52 -1.75 -2.13
CA CYS A 63 -2.35 -3.19 -2.14
C CYS A 63 -0.87 -3.61 -2.24
N ILE A 64 -0.14 -2.94 -3.14
CA ILE A 64 1.26 -3.23 -3.41
C ILE A 64 2.13 -2.84 -2.23
N SER A 65 1.97 -1.63 -1.69
CA SER A 65 2.72 -1.16 -0.52
C SER A 65 2.42 -2.03 0.71
N THR A 66 1.17 -2.48 0.89
CA THR A 66 0.81 -3.46 1.94
C THR A 66 1.56 -4.78 1.77
N TYR A 67 1.55 -5.32 0.54
CA TYR A 67 2.19 -6.60 0.25
C TYR A 67 3.72 -6.53 0.42
N LEU A 68 4.35 -5.47 -0.10
CA LEU A 68 5.78 -5.20 0.04
C LEU A 68 6.19 -5.06 1.51
N SER A 69 5.41 -4.32 2.31
CA SER A 69 5.69 -4.16 3.75
C SER A 69 5.77 -5.49 4.48
N VAL A 70 4.96 -6.48 4.09
CA VAL A 70 4.96 -7.80 4.75
C VAL A 70 6.10 -8.69 4.23
N LEU A 71 6.39 -8.62 2.93
CA LEU A 71 7.49 -9.39 2.33
C LEU A 71 8.86 -8.95 2.86
N GLU A 72 9.08 -7.64 2.97
CA GLU A 72 10.37 -7.05 3.35
C GLU A 72 10.74 -7.28 4.81
N GLN A 73 9.75 -7.61 5.66
CA GLN A 73 9.98 -7.94 7.06
C GLN A 73 10.64 -9.30 7.28
N SER A 74 10.90 -10.04 6.21
CA SER A 74 11.51 -11.34 6.27
C SER A 74 12.70 -11.44 5.32
N ASP A 75 13.85 -11.83 5.88
CA ASP A 75 15.06 -12.10 5.09
C ASP A 75 14.98 -13.39 4.24
N ASP A 76 14.01 -14.31 4.47
CA ASP A 76 13.92 -15.62 3.75
C ASP A 76 12.48 -16.16 3.50
N ARG A 77 11.52 -16.01 4.43
CA ARG A 77 10.07 -16.30 4.26
C ARG A 77 9.19 -15.46 5.21
N PRO A 78 8.10 -14.83 4.72
CA PRO A 78 7.21 -14.00 5.55
C PRO A 78 6.65 -14.82 6.73
N PHE A 79 6.49 -14.16 7.89
CA PHE A 79 5.85 -14.76 9.05
C PHE A 79 4.45 -15.27 8.65
N PRO A 80 4.09 -16.53 8.93
CA PRO A 80 2.79 -17.07 8.50
C PRO A 80 1.62 -16.22 9.00
N TRP A 81 1.68 -15.76 10.25
CA TRP A 81 0.64 -14.92 10.84
C TRP A 81 0.58 -13.53 10.21
N LEU A 82 1.72 -12.96 9.81
CA LEU A 82 1.78 -11.64 9.18
C LEU A 82 1.25 -11.70 7.74
N ASN A 83 1.48 -12.82 7.06
CA ASN A 83 0.87 -13.11 5.77
C ASN A 83 -0.65 -13.30 5.88
N ASP A 84 -1.14 -13.99 6.92
CA ASP A 84 -2.59 -14.10 7.19
C ASP A 84 -3.19 -12.73 7.51
N TRP A 85 -2.49 -11.90 8.29
CA TRP A 85 -2.89 -10.52 8.58
C TRP A 85 -2.94 -9.67 7.30
N CYS A 86 -1.97 -9.81 6.40
CA CYS A 86 -1.99 -9.17 5.08
C CYS A 86 -3.29 -9.50 4.32
N LEU A 87 -3.69 -10.77 4.29
CA LEU A 87 -4.95 -11.17 3.63
C LEU A 87 -6.19 -10.54 4.28
N GLN A 88 -6.20 -10.37 5.61
CA GLN A 88 -7.28 -9.66 6.29
C GLN A 88 -7.31 -8.17 5.91
N VAL A 89 -6.16 -7.50 5.97
CA VAL A 89 -6.00 -6.09 5.57
C VAL A 89 -6.50 -5.87 4.15
N LEU A 90 -6.08 -6.73 3.23
CA LEU A 90 -6.47 -6.69 1.84
C LEU A 90 -7.98 -6.96 1.62
N THR A 91 -8.60 -7.81 2.46
CA THR A 91 -10.06 -8.02 2.46
C THR A 91 -10.80 -6.77 2.92
N GLN A 92 -10.31 -6.09 3.96
CA GLN A 92 -10.89 -4.81 4.42
C GLN A 92 -10.85 -3.73 3.33
N LEU A 93 -9.78 -3.71 2.53
CA LEU A 93 -9.67 -2.79 1.40
C LEU A 93 -10.71 -3.06 0.31
N ASP A 94 -11.07 -4.33 0.05
CA ASP A 94 -12.14 -4.68 -0.91
C ASP A 94 -13.53 -4.22 -0.43
N GLU A 95 -13.78 -4.19 0.88
CA GLU A 95 -15.03 -3.63 1.44
C GLU A 95 -15.10 -2.11 1.25
N MET A 96 -13.95 -1.42 1.31
CA MET A 96 -13.87 0.03 1.12
C MET A 96 -13.89 0.46 -0.35
N ILE A 97 -13.22 -0.29 -1.23
CA ILE A 97 -13.11 0.00 -2.67
C ILE A 97 -13.30 -1.32 -3.41
N PRO A 98 -14.42 -1.57 -4.13
CA PRO A 98 -14.75 -2.92 -4.60
C PRO A 98 -13.97 -3.41 -5.83
N GLU A 99 -13.41 -2.51 -6.65
CA GLU A 99 -12.75 -2.90 -7.93
C GLU A 99 -11.36 -2.25 -8.06
N PRO A 100 -10.36 -2.96 -8.60
CA PRO A 100 -10.34 -4.41 -8.90
C PRO A 100 -10.23 -5.27 -7.64
N PRO A 101 -10.81 -6.49 -7.59
CA PRO A 101 -10.81 -7.32 -6.39
C PRO A 101 -9.40 -7.69 -5.96
N VAL A 102 -9.07 -7.39 -4.70
CA VAL A 102 -7.72 -7.48 -4.15
C VAL A 102 -7.21 -8.91 -4.16
N ARG A 103 -8.08 -9.90 -3.94
CA ARG A 103 -7.70 -11.32 -3.98
C ARG A 103 -6.99 -11.75 -5.26
N ASN A 104 -7.47 -11.31 -6.42
CA ASN A 104 -6.85 -11.63 -7.70
C ASN A 104 -5.47 -10.97 -7.83
N LEU A 105 -5.33 -9.78 -7.25
CA LEU A 105 -4.06 -9.06 -7.21
C LEU A 105 -3.08 -9.77 -6.28
N THR A 106 -3.48 -10.25 -5.10
CA THR A 106 -2.57 -10.94 -4.17
C THR A 106 -2.02 -12.25 -4.76
N GLU A 107 -2.87 -13.04 -5.41
CA GLU A 107 -2.43 -14.26 -6.10
C GLU A 107 -1.42 -13.96 -7.23
N LEU A 108 -1.63 -12.86 -7.96
CA LEU A 108 -0.71 -12.39 -8.99
C LEU A 108 0.62 -11.91 -8.38
N LEU A 109 0.57 -11.11 -7.31
CA LEU A 109 1.75 -10.54 -6.64
C LEU A 109 2.62 -11.64 -6.01
N GLY A 110 2.03 -12.72 -5.50
CA GLY A 110 2.78 -13.85 -4.95
C GLY A 110 3.64 -14.61 -5.96
N GLY A 111 3.50 -14.33 -7.26
CA GLY A 111 4.38 -14.86 -8.31
C GLY A 111 5.61 -14.00 -8.61
N PHE A 112 5.75 -12.82 -7.98
CA PHE A 112 6.81 -11.85 -8.24
C PHE A 112 7.72 -11.67 -7.01
N ASP A 113 8.96 -11.27 -7.27
CA ASP A 113 9.86 -10.68 -6.26
C ASP A 113 9.55 -9.18 -6.10
N THR A 114 10.21 -8.52 -5.14
CA THR A 114 10.05 -7.08 -4.86
C THR A 114 10.16 -6.23 -6.13
N ASP A 115 11.24 -6.41 -6.90
CA ASP A 115 11.45 -5.66 -8.15
C ASP A 115 10.34 -5.93 -9.18
N GLY A 116 9.91 -7.20 -9.31
CA GLY A 116 8.80 -7.58 -10.18
C GLY A 116 7.47 -6.94 -9.78
N ILE A 117 7.22 -6.82 -8.47
CA ILE A 117 6.03 -6.15 -7.92
C ILE A 117 6.05 -4.66 -8.24
N ILE A 118 7.17 -3.98 -7.97
CA ILE A 118 7.34 -2.55 -8.26
C ILE A 118 7.16 -2.29 -9.76
N LYS A 119 7.78 -3.13 -10.60
CA LYS A 119 7.61 -3.05 -12.06
C LYS A 119 6.16 -3.14 -12.48
N TYR A 120 5.45 -4.13 -11.96
CA TYR A 120 4.04 -4.34 -12.24
C TYR A 120 3.21 -3.12 -11.82
N ALA A 121 3.46 -2.58 -10.62
CA ALA A 121 2.81 -1.36 -10.11
C ALA A 121 2.93 -0.21 -11.11
N THR A 122 4.17 0.12 -11.46
CA THR A 122 4.53 1.23 -12.33
C THR A 122 3.91 1.09 -13.71
N GLU A 123 4.02 -0.09 -14.33
CA GLU A 123 3.44 -0.34 -15.65
C GLU A 123 1.91 -0.19 -15.64
N ARG A 124 1.24 -0.70 -14.60
CA ARG A 124 -0.21 -0.63 -14.47
C ARG A 124 -0.73 0.77 -14.20
N VAL A 125 -0.11 1.51 -13.28
CA VAL A 125 -0.49 2.90 -12.98
C VAL A 125 -0.34 3.76 -14.23
N CYS A 126 0.79 3.62 -14.94
CA CYS A 126 1.00 4.32 -16.21
C CYS A 126 -0.03 3.94 -17.28
N GLN A 127 -0.44 2.67 -17.36
CA GLN A 127 -1.50 2.23 -18.29
C GLN A 127 -2.85 2.87 -17.95
N ILE A 128 -3.27 2.79 -16.68
CA ILE A 128 -4.57 3.31 -16.20
C ILE A 128 -4.64 4.82 -16.40
N LEU A 129 -3.62 5.54 -15.95
CA LEU A 129 -3.53 7.00 -16.08
C LEU A 129 -3.12 7.44 -17.49
N THR A 130 -2.85 6.49 -18.39
CA THR A 130 -2.41 6.73 -19.77
C THR A 130 -1.19 7.66 -19.86
N LEU A 131 -0.23 7.46 -18.96
CA LEU A 131 1.08 8.11 -18.91
C LEU A 131 2.01 7.40 -19.91
N ARG A 132 2.46 8.14 -20.93
CA ARG A 132 3.23 7.56 -22.07
C ARG A 132 4.72 7.90 -22.05
N ARG A 133 5.18 8.77 -21.15
CA ARG A 133 6.59 9.16 -21.09
C ARG A 133 7.34 8.23 -20.14
N ARG A 134 8.54 7.84 -20.55
CA ARG A 134 9.45 7.00 -19.75
C ARG A 134 9.80 7.64 -18.41
N GLU A 135 9.96 8.96 -18.39
CA GLU A 135 10.22 9.75 -17.17
C GLU A 135 9.17 9.47 -16.07
N PHE A 136 7.89 9.31 -16.40
CA PHE A 136 6.87 9.00 -15.40
C PHE A 136 6.95 7.56 -14.87
N GLN A 137 7.44 6.63 -15.68
CA GLN A 137 7.68 5.26 -15.22
C GLN A 137 8.87 5.24 -14.27
N ASP A 138 9.95 5.93 -14.62
CA ASP A 138 11.15 6.03 -13.76
C ASP A 138 10.79 6.74 -12.43
N VAL A 139 10.02 7.83 -12.47
CA VAL A 139 9.55 8.52 -11.25
C VAL A 139 8.66 7.63 -10.39
N LEU A 140 7.65 6.95 -10.96
CA LEU A 140 6.78 6.06 -10.19
C LEU A 140 7.55 4.88 -9.60
N TRP A 141 8.51 4.33 -10.34
CA TRP A 141 9.40 3.30 -9.84
C TRP A 141 10.17 3.80 -8.61
N ASP A 142 10.88 4.92 -8.74
CA ASP A 142 11.71 5.49 -7.68
C ASP A 142 10.86 5.82 -6.43
N MET A 143 9.62 6.28 -6.62
CA MET A 143 8.69 6.56 -5.53
C MET A 143 8.28 5.30 -4.77
N VAL A 144 7.82 4.26 -5.47
CA VAL A 144 7.41 3.00 -4.83
C VAL A 144 8.60 2.31 -4.15
N GLU A 145 9.79 2.41 -4.76
CA GLU A 145 11.03 1.91 -4.15
C GLU A 145 11.37 2.68 -2.87
N ALA A 146 11.34 4.01 -2.90
CA ALA A 146 11.65 4.87 -1.76
C ALA A 146 10.63 4.80 -0.61
N GLU A 147 9.38 4.41 -0.88
CA GLU A 147 8.34 4.19 0.15
C GLU A 147 8.71 3.10 1.17
N HIS A 148 9.81 2.37 0.97
CA HIS A 148 10.28 1.27 1.81
C HIS A 148 10.32 1.59 3.30
N ASP A 149 10.96 2.69 3.65
CA ASP A 149 11.14 3.02 5.05
C ASP A 149 9.81 3.44 5.69
N PHE A 150 9.02 4.23 4.96
CA PHE A 150 7.70 4.67 5.40
C PHE A 150 6.75 3.48 5.65
N ARG A 151 6.61 2.58 4.67
CA ARG A 151 5.66 1.45 4.76
C ARG A 151 6.01 0.51 5.92
N ASN A 152 7.30 0.29 6.17
CA ASN A 152 7.80 -0.53 7.26
C ASN A 152 7.61 0.16 8.62
N GLU A 153 7.85 1.46 8.73
CA GLU A 153 7.60 2.23 9.96
C GLU A 153 6.12 2.22 10.35
N ILE A 154 5.22 2.43 9.38
CA ILE A 154 3.78 2.39 9.63
C ILE A 154 3.33 0.98 10.03
N LEU A 155 3.91 -0.08 9.43
CA LEU A 155 3.59 -1.45 9.82
C LEU A 155 4.01 -1.74 11.26
N VAL A 156 5.22 -1.35 11.63
CA VAL A 156 5.73 -1.49 13.01
C VAL A 156 4.80 -0.75 13.98
N MET A 157 4.48 0.52 13.69
CA MET A 157 3.59 1.33 14.52
C MET A 157 2.19 0.70 14.65
N ALA A 158 1.61 0.28 13.54
CA ALA A 158 0.29 -0.34 13.49
C ALA A 158 0.20 -1.59 14.36
N LEU A 159 1.30 -2.31 14.57
CA LEU A 159 1.35 -3.54 15.35
C LEU A 159 1.85 -3.33 16.79
N SER A 160 2.69 -2.32 17.05
CA SER A 160 3.30 -2.10 18.37
C SER A 160 2.52 -1.17 19.30
N GLU A 161 1.76 -0.21 18.75
CA GLU A 161 1.11 0.85 19.54
C GLU A 161 -0.27 0.44 20.08
N SER A 162 -0.82 1.22 21.02
CA SER A 162 -2.22 1.03 21.46
C SER A 162 -3.20 1.58 20.42
N ILE A 163 -4.43 1.05 20.41
CA ILE A 163 -5.48 1.53 19.50
C ILE A 163 -5.78 3.02 19.73
N GLU A 164 -5.73 3.49 20.98
CA GLU A 164 -5.91 4.89 21.33
C GLU A 164 -4.85 5.78 20.67
N THR A 165 -3.57 5.38 20.74
CA THR A 165 -2.47 6.11 20.11
C THR A 165 -2.59 6.11 18.59
N LEU A 166 -3.00 5.00 17.98
CA LEU A 166 -3.24 4.93 16.54
C LEU A 166 -4.35 5.89 16.10
N HIS A 167 -5.44 6.00 16.85
CA HIS A 167 -6.52 6.95 16.56
C HIS A 167 -6.06 8.41 16.69
N GLU A 168 -5.28 8.74 17.73
CA GLU A 168 -4.71 10.08 17.88
C GLU A 168 -3.80 10.45 16.71
N HIS A 169 -3.00 9.49 16.24
CA HIS A 169 -2.11 9.70 15.11
C HIS A 169 -2.87 9.86 13.80
N ALA A 170 -3.84 8.98 13.52
CA ALA A 170 -4.67 9.07 12.33
C ALA A 170 -5.43 10.41 12.25
N ALA A 171 -5.85 10.97 13.39
CA ALA A 171 -6.49 12.28 13.44
C ALA A 171 -5.57 13.45 12.97
N LEU A 172 -4.26 13.25 12.85
CA LEU A 172 -3.31 14.23 12.32
C LEU A 172 -3.27 14.26 10.78
N PHE A 173 -3.85 13.26 10.11
CA PHE A 173 -3.85 13.09 8.65
C PHE A 173 -5.30 13.22 8.13
N PRO A 174 -5.76 14.43 7.77
CA PRO A 174 -7.14 14.71 7.34
C PRO A 174 -7.46 14.25 5.91
#